data_AF-A0A6P0VK32-F1
#
_entry.id   AF-A0A6P0VK32-F1
#
_cell.length_a   1.000
_cell.length_b   1.000
_cell.length_c   1.000
_cell.angle_alpha   90.00
_cell.angle_beta   90.00
_cell.angle_gamma   90.00
#
_symmetry.space_group_name_H-M   'P 1'
#
loop_
_entity.id
_entity.type
_entity.pdbx_description
1 polymer ?
#
loop_
_entity_poly.entity_id
_entity_poly.type
_entity_poly.pdbx_seq_one_letter_code
_entity_poly.pdbx_strand_id
1 'polypeptide(L)'
;MTSAYILIAAILVLGAVIATLGDRIGTKVGKARLSLFNLRPRKTATLVTIITGSLISASTLGILFATSESLREGVFQLDNILKKLRIARGEVDIINAEKFQVENELTQAQTQLKDLSAQGSVLRSEINSLLKERQVLNKQKKQLSQQISQLKSQVVQRDQELAEKNQELSQRNQELEEKNQELSQRNQEIAEQKQIIAQGENRLKEVEQQLNGARDEISQLETRRQTLEQELDGAKSEIAQLETRRQELEQELDGARGEIAQLETRRQTLEQELDGARGEITQLETRRQELEQELDGAKSEI
;
A
#
# COMPACT_ATOMS: atom_id res chain seq x y z
N MET A 1 117.95 21.22 34.15
CA MET A 1 118.90 21.93 33.28
C MET A 1 120.25 22.16 33.95
N THR A 2 120.32 22.71 35.15
CA THR A 2 121.57 22.98 35.89
C THR A 2 122.42 21.73 36.16
N SER A 3 121.80 20.61 36.55
CA SER A 3 122.48 19.33 36.80
C SER A 3 123.11 18.71 35.55
N ALA A 4 122.52 18.89 34.37
CA ALA A 4 123.04 18.34 33.11
C ALA A 4 124.32 19.06 32.67
N TYR A 5 124.35 20.40 32.75
CA TYR A 5 125.56 21.18 32.43
C TYR A 5 126.69 20.93 33.43
N ILE A 6 126.38 20.74 34.72
CA ILE A 6 127.38 20.40 35.75
C ILE A 6 127.96 19.01 35.49
N LEU A 7 127.14 18.02 35.13
CA LEU A 7 127.61 16.67 34.80
C LEU A 7 128.50 16.67 33.55
N ILE A 8 128.10 17.40 32.49
CA ILE A 8 128.88 17.54 31.25
C ILE A 8 130.23 18.21 31.55
N ALA A 9 130.25 19.30 32.33
CA ALA A 9 131.48 19.99 32.72
C ALA A 9 132.40 19.09 33.58
N ALA A 10 131.85 18.37 34.56
CA ALA A 10 132.59 17.42 35.38
C ALA A 10 133.20 16.30 34.54
N ILE A 11 132.46 15.73 33.58
CA ILE A 11 132.95 14.69 32.66
C ILE A 11 134.03 15.22 31.73
N LEU A 12 133.89 16.45 31.21
CA LEU A 12 134.90 17.08 30.36
C LEU A 12 136.23 17.28 31.10
N VAL A 13 136.16 17.76 32.35
CA VAL A 13 137.34 17.96 33.19
C VAL A 13 137.98 16.60 33.56
N LEU A 14 137.18 15.63 33.99
CA LEU A 14 137.67 14.29 34.33
C LEU A 14 138.30 13.59 33.10
N GLY A 15 137.65 13.71 31.95
CA GLY A 15 138.13 13.17 30.67
C GLY A 15 139.45 13.80 30.23
N ALA A 16 139.61 15.11 30.38
CA ALA A 16 140.86 15.80 30.08
C ALA A 16 142.01 15.34 31.01
N VAL A 17 141.73 15.21 32.32
CA VAL A 17 142.72 14.71 33.29
C VAL A 17 143.13 13.27 32.95
N ILE A 18 142.17 12.38 32.71
CA ILE A 18 142.45 10.97 32.42
C ILE A 18 143.15 10.80 31.07
N ALA A 19 142.81 11.61 30.05
CA ALA A 19 143.47 11.60 28.75
C ALA A 19 144.97 11.93 28.87
N THR A 20 145.32 12.95 29.68
CA THR A 20 146.74 13.28 29.93
C THR A 20 147.49 12.17 30.66
N LEU A 21 146.83 11.44 31.57
CA LEU A 21 147.41 10.26 32.22
C LEU A 21 147.58 9.10 31.24
N GLY A 22 146.60 8.87 30.36
CA GLY A 22 146.64 7.83 29.32
C GLY A 22 147.83 8.03 28.37
N ASP A 23 148.08 9.26 27.93
CA ASP A 23 149.23 9.59 27.09
C ASP A 23 150.57 9.39 27.83
N ARG A 24 150.59 9.69 29.14
CA ARG A 24 151.76 9.46 30.02
C ARG A 24 152.06 7.98 30.22
N ILE A 25 151.03 7.14 30.30
CA ILE A 25 151.16 5.67 30.36
C ILE A 25 151.67 5.14 29.01
N GLY A 26 151.07 5.58 27.90
CA GLY A 26 151.52 5.17 26.56
C GLY A 26 152.99 5.50 26.30
N THR A 27 153.43 6.71 26.65
CA THR A 27 154.83 7.15 26.52
C THR A 27 155.79 6.44 27.48
N LYS A 28 155.36 6.13 28.72
CA LYS A 28 156.16 5.31 29.66
C LYS A 28 156.36 3.88 29.17
N VAL A 29 155.31 3.24 28.65
CA VAL A 29 155.39 1.90 28.05
C VAL A 29 156.34 1.90 26.84
N GLY A 30 156.31 2.97 26.04
CA GLY A 30 157.24 3.17 24.92
C GLY A 30 158.71 3.33 25.33
N LYS A 31 159.01 4.00 26.45
CA LYS A 31 160.38 4.17 26.98
C LYS A 31 160.90 2.93 27.71
N ALA A 32 160.02 2.16 28.36
CA ALA A 32 160.37 0.94 29.10
C ALA A 32 160.72 -0.27 28.19
N ARG A 33 160.67 -0.10 26.86
CA ARG A 33 160.90 -1.16 25.85
C ARG A 33 160.05 -2.42 26.08
N LEU A 34 158.84 -2.23 26.61
CA LEU A 34 157.91 -3.34 26.83
C LEU A 34 157.37 -3.81 25.48
N SER A 35 157.56 -5.11 25.22
CA SER A 35 156.99 -5.80 24.08
C SER A 35 155.69 -6.46 24.55
N LEU A 36 154.56 -5.94 24.09
CA LEU A 36 153.29 -6.65 24.18
C LEU A 36 153.11 -7.36 22.84
N PHE A 37 152.92 -8.69 22.86
CA PHE A 37 152.73 -9.50 21.64
C PHE A 37 153.85 -9.35 20.58
N ASN A 38 155.12 -9.35 20.99
CA ASN A 38 156.29 -9.31 20.07
C ASN A 38 156.39 -8.06 19.17
N LEU A 39 155.69 -6.97 19.50
CA LEU A 39 155.68 -5.73 18.71
C LEU A 39 156.86 -4.81 19.04
N ARG A 40 157.38 -4.13 18.00
CA ARG A 40 158.45 -3.13 18.13
C ARG A 40 157.99 -2.03 19.10
N PRO A 41 158.79 -1.64 20.12
CA PRO A 41 158.34 -0.84 21.27
C PRO A 41 157.52 0.42 20.97
N ARG A 42 157.77 1.11 19.84
CA ARG A 42 156.97 2.27 19.42
C ARG A 42 155.53 1.92 19.03
N LYS A 43 155.28 0.79 18.37
CA LYS A 43 153.92 0.38 17.95
C LYS A 43 153.09 -0.08 19.14
N THR A 44 153.73 -0.72 20.13
CA THR A 44 153.11 -1.13 21.39
C THR A 44 152.54 0.08 22.13
N ALA A 45 153.30 1.18 22.21
CA ALA A 45 152.86 2.41 22.85
C ALA A 45 151.58 2.98 22.21
N THR A 46 151.51 3.05 20.87
CA THR A 46 150.32 3.56 20.15
C THR A 46 149.10 2.67 20.34
N LEU A 47 149.27 1.34 20.30
CA LEU A 47 148.17 0.40 20.53
C LEU A 47 147.63 0.54 21.97
N VAL A 48 148.53 0.67 22.95
CA VAL A 48 148.14 0.93 24.34
C VAL A 48 147.38 2.25 24.44
N THR A 49 147.82 3.33 23.78
CA THR A 49 147.08 4.61 23.80
C THR A 49 145.69 4.51 23.18
N ILE A 50 145.50 3.84 22.04
CA ILE A 50 144.18 3.65 21.41
C ILE A 50 143.27 2.83 22.33
N ILE A 51 143.78 1.71 22.86
CA ILE A 51 143.03 0.88 23.81
C ILE A 51 142.66 1.71 25.03
N THR A 52 143.60 2.46 25.61
CA THR A 52 143.33 3.31 26.78
C THR A 52 142.29 4.39 26.46
N GLY A 53 142.39 5.06 25.31
CA GLY A 53 141.42 6.06 24.85
C GLY A 53 140.01 5.47 24.61
N SER A 54 139.92 4.31 23.95
CA SER A 54 138.66 3.57 23.78
C SER A 54 138.08 3.13 25.12
N LEU A 55 138.93 2.67 26.06
CA LEU A 55 138.51 2.23 27.39
C LEU A 55 138.04 3.42 28.25
N ILE A 56 138.65 4.60 28.10
CA ILE A 56 138.20 5.86 28.73
C ILE A 56 136.84 6.28 28.15
N SER A 57 136.68 6.31 26.83
CA SER A 57 135.41 6.66 26.19
C SER A 57 134.29 5.68 26.53
N ALA A 58 134.58 4.38 26.51
CA ALA A 58 133.64 3.33 26.91
C ALA A 58 133.28 3.42 28.40
N SER A 59 134.25 3.72 29.27
CA SER A 59 134.00 3.94 30.71
C SER A 59 133.18 5.20 30.94
N THR A 60 133.47 6.28 30.21
CA THR A 60 132.72 7.55 30.30
C THR A 60 131.28 7.35 29.86
N LEU A 61 131.07 6.66 28.73
CA LEU A 61 129.75 6.30 28.25
C LEU A 61 129.05 5.36 29.25
N GLY A 62 129.75 4.35 29.77
CA GLY A 62 129.24 3.43 30.78
C GLY A 62 128.80 4.14 32.06
N ILE A 63 129.61 5.07 32.58
CA ILE A 63 129.26 5.90 33.74
C ILE A 63 128.06 6.79 33.44
N LEU A 64 127.99 7.37 32.24
CA LEU A 64 126.86 8.21 31.83
C LEU A 64 125.55 7.40 31.79
N PHE A 65 125.59 6.18 31.25
CA PHE A 65 124.47 5.23 31.27
C PHE A 65 124.12 4.72 32.69
N ALA A 66 125.12 4.56 33.56
CA ALA A 66 124.92 4.12 34.94
C ALA A 66 124.32 5.23 35.83
N THR A 67 124.73 6.47 35.62
CA THR A 67 124.35 7.63 36.45
C THR A 67 123.09 8.32 35.94
N SER A 68 122.84 8.29 34.62
CA SER A 68 121.67 8.93 34.02
C SER A 68 120.59 7.91 33.70
N GLU A 69 119.58 7.85 34.57
CA GLU A 69 118.38 7.07 34.29
C GLU A 69 117.65 7.58 33.04
N SER A 70 117.61 8.90 32.82
CA SER A 70 116.98 9.51 31.64
C SER A 70 117.67 9.16 30.32
N LEU A 71 119.00 9.00 30.28
CA LEU A 71 119.71 8.57 29.07
C LEU A 71 119.48 7.08 28.79
N ARG A 72 119.54 6.24 29.83
CA ARG A 72 119.25 4.79 29.74
C ARG A 72 117.81 4.56 29.26
N GLU A 73 116.86 5.23 29.88
CA GLU A 73 115.45 5.18 29.50
C GLU A 73 115.22 5.76 28.10
N GLY A 74 115.82 6.91 27.77
CA GLY A 74 115.66 7.55 26.47
C GLY A 74 116.21 6.77 25.29
N VAL A 75 117.42 6.20 25.38
CA VAL A 75 118.04 5.45 24.27
C VAL A 75 117.45 4.05 24.11
N PHE A 76 117.19 3.34 25.22
CA PHE A 76 116.66 1.97 25.15
C PHE A 76 115.13 1.89 25.01
N GLN A 77 114.38 2.92 25.40
CA GLN A 77 112.92 2.95 25.22
C GLN A 77 112.46 3.75 24.00
N LEU A 78 113.34 4.38 23.21
CA LEU A 78 112.93 5.14 22.02
C LEU A 78 112.11 4.29 21.05
N ASP A 79 112.54 3.06 20.77
CA ASP A 79 111.80 2.13 19.90
C ASP A 79 110.43 1.78 20.49
N ASN A 80 110.35 1.61 21.81
CA ASN A 80 109.09 1.36 22.51
C ASN A 80 108.18 2.59 22.49
N ILE A 81 108.73 3.81 22.59
CA ILE A 81 107.98 5.07 22.52
C ILE A 81 107.47 5.31 21.10
N LEU A 82 108.29 5.12 20.06
CA LEU A 82 107.87 5.22 18.66
C LEU A 82 106.83 4.15 18.32
N LYS A 83 106.96 2.93 18.85
CA LYS A 83 105.96 1.87 18.74
C LYS A 83 104.64 2.26 19.42
N LYS A 84 104.69 2.78 20.65
CA LYS A 84 103.51 3.31 21.37
C LYS A 84 102.84 4.46 20.60
N LEU A 85 103.61 5.38 20.03
CA LEU A 85 103.09 6.49 19.23
C LEU A 85 102.43 6.01 17.94
N ARG A 86 103.02 5.01 17.26
CA ARG A 86 102.42 4.41 16.06
C ARG A 86 101.12 3.68 16.38
N ILE A 87 101.10 2.91 17.47
CA ILE A 87 99.89 2.23 17.95
C ILE A 87 98.82 3.26 18.30
N ALA A 88 99.15 4.27 19.11
CA ALA A 88 98.21 5.31 19.51
C ALA A 88 97.67 6.11 18.32
N ARG A 89 98.49 6.41 17.30
CA ARG A 89 98.00 7.04 16.04
C ARG A 89 97.07 6.12 15.27
N GLY A 90 97.44 4.84 15.11
CA GLY A 90 96.59 3.86 14.44
C GLY A 90 95.25 3.65 15.17
N GLU A 91 95.27 3.66 16.50
CA GLU A 91 94.07 3.60 17.33
C GLU A 91 93.19 4.84 17.15
N VAL A 92 93.76 6.04 17.07
CA VAL A 92 93.01 7.27 16.74
C VAL A 92 92.38 7.21 15.35
N ASP A 93 93.08 6.66 14.35
CA ASP A 93 92.54 6.51 12.99
C ASP A 93 91.37 5.51 12.96
N ILE A 94 91.48 4.39 13.69
CA ILE A 94 90.40 3.40 13.84
C ILE A 94 89.20 4.03 14.56
N ILE A 95 89.43 4.70 15.69
CA ILE A 95 88.37 5.38 16.46
C ILE A 95 87.68 6.45 15.61
N ASN A 96 88.42 7.20 14.78
CA ASN A 96 87.82 8.19 13.89
C ASN A 96 86.97 7.53 12.78
N ALA A 97 87.41 6.39 12.25
CA ALA A 97 86.63 5.62 11.28
C ALA A 97 85.35 5.05 11.91
N GLU A 98 85.44 4.49 13.12
CA GLU A 98 84.28 4.02 13.89
C GLU A 98 83.34 5.17 14.23
N LYS A 99 83.87 6.31 14.68
CA LYS A 99 83.08 7.52 14.96
C LYS A 99 82.33 8.00 13.72
N PHE A 100 82.97 8.00 12.55
CA PHE A 100 82.33 8.37 11.31
C PHE A 100 81.20 7.40 10.91
N GLN A 101 81.39 6.10 11.14
CA GLN A 101 80.33 5.10 10.93
C GLN A 101 79.14 5.35 11.86
N VAL A 102 79.39 5.54 13.15
CA VAL A 102 78.35 5.83 14.15
C VAL A 102 77.64 7.15 13.86
N GLU A 103 78.34 8.20 13.42
CA GLU A 103 77.72 9.47 13.01
C GLU A 103 76.81 9.30 11.77
N ASN A 104 77.20 8.47 10.80
CA ASN A 104 76.36 8.13 9.66
C ASN A 104 75.14 7.32 10.07
N GLU A 105 75.31 6.31 10.92
CA GLU A 105 74.21 5.52 11.48
C GLU A 105 73.24 6.39 12.27
N LEU A 106 73.75 7.32 13.09
CA LEU A 106 72.94 8.28 13.82
C LEU A 106 72.13 9.17 12.89
N THR A 107 72.75 9.65 11.80
CA THR A 107 72.08 10.47 10.79
C THR A 107 71.00 9.68 10.04
N GLN A 108 71.27 8.42 9.70
CA GLN A 108 70.29 7.51 9.10
C GLN A 108 69.12 7.24 10.05
N ALA A 109 69.41 6.94 11.32
CA ALA A 109 68.39 6.70 12.35
C ALA A 109 67.53 7.96 12.60
N GLN A 110 68.13 9.15 12.62
CA GLN A 110 67.41 10.42 12.73
C GLN A 110 66.49 10.67 11.54
N THR A 111 66.95 10.36 10.32
CA THR A 111 66.15 10.50 9.09
C THR A 111 64.97 9.52 9.11
N GLN A 112 65.22 8.25 9.44
CA GLN A 112 64.17 7.24 9.61
C GLN A 112 63.14 7.65 10.67
N LEU A 113 63.58 8.19 11.81
CA LEU A 113 62.68 8.65 12.86
C LEU A 113 61.81 9.82 12.39
N LYS A 114 62.37 10.75 11.60
CA LYS A 114 61.61 11.85 10.99
C LYS A 114 60.56 11.32 10.00
N ASP A 115 60.92 10.36 9.16
CA ASP A 115 60.01 9.77 8.18
C ASP A 115 58.90 8.95 8.85
N LEU A 116 59.24 8.14 9.86
CA LEU A 116 58.29 7.42 10.72
C LEU A 116 57.35 8.39 11.44
N SER A 117 57.88 9.50 11.96
CA SER A 117 57.06 10.54 12.59
C SER A 117 56.10 11.20 11.59
N ALA A 118 56.52 11.40 10.33
CA ALA A 118 55.67 11.94 9.28
C ALA A 118 54.58 10.93 8.87
N GLN A 119 54.92 9.65 8.71
CA GLN A 119 53.94 8.59 8.45
C GLN A 119 52.92 8.48 9.60
N GLY A 120 53.39 8.56 10.84
CA GLY A 120 52.53 8.55 12.03
C GLY A 120 51.55 9.72 12.08
N SER A 121 51.93 10.90 11.60
CA SER A 121 51.01 12.05 11.55
C SER A 121 49.94 11.90 10.45
N VAL A 122 50.32 11.39 9.27
CA VAL A 122 49.40 11.08 8.17
C VAL A 122 48.38 10.02 8.59
N LEU A 123 48.84 8.90 9.16
CA LEU A 123 47.97 7.83 9.66
C LEU A 123 47.00 8.33 10.74
N ARG A 124 47.46 9.20 11.65
CA ARG A 124 46.57 9.83 12.64
C ARG A 124 45.50 10.71 11.98
N SER A 125 45.85 11.43 10.92
CA SER A 125 44.87 12.23 10.16
C SER A 125 43.83 11.34 9.48
N GLU A 126 44.26 10.23 8.87
CA GLU A 126 43.37 9.27 8.19
C GLU A 126 42.46 8.52 9.17
N ILE A 127 42.98 8.13 10.34
CA ILE A 127 42.14 7.56 11.42
C ILE A 127 41.07 8.57 11.84
N ASN A 128 41.41 9.84 11.98
CA ASN A 128 40.45 10.87 12.36
C ASN A 128 39.39 11.12 11.27
N SER A 129 39.74 11.07 9.99
CA SER A 129 38.74 11.17 8.90
C SER A 129 37.82 9.95 8.87
N LEU A 130 38.37 8.74 8.98
CA LEU A 130 37.59 7.50 9.03
C LEU A 130 36.66 7.45 10.26
N LEU A 131 37.09 7.97 11.41
CA LEU A 131 36.23 8.08 12.59
C LEU A 131 35.05 9.02 12.36
N LYS A 132 35.27 10.16 11.70
CA LYS A 132 34.18 11.09 11.34
C LYS A 132 33.21 10.45 10.35
N GLU A 133 33.71 9.77 9.33
CA GLU A 133 32.87 9.05 8.35
C GLU A 133 32.03 7.97 9.02
N ARG A 134 32.64 7.15 9.90
CA ARG A 134 31.92 6.12 10.67
C ARG A 134 30.83 6.74 11.54
N GLN A 135 31.06 7.91 12.15
CA GLN A 135 30.03 8.60 12.93
C GLN A 135 28.86 9.05 12.06
N VAL A 136 29.12 9.58 10.87
CA VAL A 136 28.07 9.98 9.91
C VAL A 136 27.28 8.75 9.45
N LEU A 137 27.95 7.66 9.07
CA LEU A 137 27.31 6.41 8.65
C LEU A 137 26.44 5.83 9.77
N ASN A 138 26.89 5.87 11.03
CA ASN A 138 26.07 5.42 12.15
C ASN A 138 24.82 6.27 12.36
N LYS A 139 24.90 7.59 12.18
CA LYS A 139 23.73 8.49 12.23
C LYS A 139 22.75 8.15 11.11
N GLN A 140 23.24 7.98 9.88
CA GLN A 140 22.42 7.60 8.73
C GLN A 140 21.75 6.24 8.93
N LYS A 141 22.49 5.23 9.43
CA LYS A 141 21.93 3.91 9.75
C LYS A 141 20.80 4.00 10.77
N LYS A 142 20.97 4.83 11.82
CA LYS A 142 19.93 5.05 12.82
C LYS A 142 18.68 5.72 12.22
N GLN A 143 18.86 6.73 11.37
CA GLN A 143 17.76 7.40 10.66
C GLN A 143 17.01 6.43 9.73
N LEU A 144 17.74 5.66 8.92
CA LEU A 144 17.15 4.64 8.04
C LEU A 144 16.39 3.59 8.84
N SER A 145 16.95 3.11 9.96
CA SER A 145 16.26 2.16 10.83
C SER A 145 14.95 2.72 11.40
N GLN A 146 14.92 4.02 11.74
CA GLN A 146 13.70 4.68 12.20
C GLN A 146 12.67 4.80 11.08
N GLN A 147 13.10 5.20 9.87
CA GLN A 147 12.23 5.27 8.69
C GLN A 147 11.64 3.90 8.33
N ILE A 148 12.44 2.83 8.36
CA ILE A 148 11.97 1.46 8.12
C ILE A 148 10.91 1.07 9.15
N SER A 149 11.12 1.39 10.42
CA SER A 149 10.13 1.10 11.47
C SER A 149 8.83 1.88 11.26
N GLN A 150 8.92 3.16 10.86
CA GLN A 150 7.75 3.99 10.57
C GLN A 150 6.99 3.47 9.34
N LEU A 151 7.69 3.17 8.25
CA LEU A 151 7.09 2.60 7.04
C LEU A 151 6.44 1.25 7.32
N LYS A 152 7.08 0.39 8.11
CA LYS A 152 6.48 -0.88 8.53
C LYS A 152 5.20 -0.68 9.31
N SER A 153 5.15 0.29 10.23
CA SER A 153 3.93 0.65 10.95
C SER A 153 2.83 1.17 10.00
N GLN A 154 3.20 1.99 9.01
CA GLN A 154 2.24 2.53 8.04
C GLN A 154 1.66 1.43 7.14
N VAL A 155 2.48 0.46 6.71
CA VAL A 155 2.01 -0.69 5.94
C VAL A 155 0.98 -1.49 6.73
N VAL A 156 1.27 -1.83 7.99
CA VAL A 156 0.31 -2.55 8.85
C VAL A 156 -1.01 -1.78 9.03
N GLN A 157 -0.95 -0.46 9.21
CA GLN A 157 -2.15 0.38 9.30
C GLN A 157 -2.96 0.39 8.00
N ARG A 158 -2.28 0.50 6.85
CA ARG A 158 -2.92 0.48 5.53
C ARG A 158 -3.54 -0.89 5.22
N ASP A 159 -2.88 -1.98 5.59
CA ASP A 159 -3.40 -3.34 5.42
C ASP A 159 -4.68 -3.55 6.25
N GLN A 160 -4.71 -3.03 7.48
CA GLN A 160 -5.91 -3.06 8.32
C GLN A 160 -7.04 -2.21 7.72
N GLU A 161 -6.75 -0.99 7.28
CA GLU A 161 -7.73 -0.11 6.63
C GLU A 161 -8.31 -0.74 5.35
N LEU A 162 -7.47 -1.39 4.54
CA LEU A 162 -7.90 -2.13 3.36
C LEU A 162 -8.78 -3.33 3.71
N ALA A 163 -8.46 -4.07 4.78
CA ALA A 163 -9.28 -5.18 5.24
C ALA A 163 -10.67 -4.70 5.69
N GLU A 164 -10.73 -3.61 6.46
CA GLU A 164 -11.98 -2.99 6.90
C GLU A 164 -12.82 -2.50 5.71
N LYS A 165 -12.20 -1.83 4.73
CA LYS A 165 -12.88 -1.37 3.51
C LYS A 165 -13.39 -2.52 2.64
N ASN A 166 -12.64 -3.61 2.53
CA ASN A 166 -13.09 -4.80 1.80
C ASN A 166 -14.29 -5.46 2.48
N GLN A 167 -14.31 -5.51 3.81
CA GLN A 167 -15.45 -6.00 4.56
C GLN A 167 -16.69 -5.11 4.35
N GLU A 168 -16.52 -3.79 4.42
CA GLU A 168 -17.60 -2.81 4.15
C GLU A 168 -18.17 -2.98 2.74
N LEU A 169 -17.31 -3.10 1.73
CA LEU A 169 -17.71 -3.35 0.34
C LEU A 169 -18.48 -4.66 0.18
N SER A 170 -18.02 -5.73 0.83
CA SER A 170 -18.73 -7.02 0.81
C SER A 170 -20.13 -6.91 1.39
N GLN A 171 -20.28 -6.20 2.52
CA GLN A 171 -21.59 -5.99 3.16
C GLN A 171 -22.52 -5.15 2.27
N ARG A 172 -22.00 -4.09 1.64
CA ARG A 172 -22.80 -3.26 0.73
C ARG A 172 -23.20 -3.99 -0.55
N ASN A 173 -22.35 -4.86 -1.08
CA ASN A 173 -22.72 -5.69 -2.22
C ASN A 173 -23.85 -6.67 -1.85
N GLN A 174 -23.82 -7.26 -0.65
CA GLN A 174 -24.91 -8.12 -0.18
C GLN A 174 -26.23 -7.34 -0.03
N GLU A 175 -26.19 -6.16 0.59
CA GLU A 175 -27.39 -5.32 0.72
C GLU A 175 -27.96 -4.88 -0.63
N LEU A 176 -27.09 -4.55 -1.60
CA LEU A 176 -27.52 -4.22 -2.96
C LEU A 176 -28.21 -5.41 -3.65
N GLU A 177 -27.68 -6.61 -3.48
CA GLU A 177 -28.29 -7.83 -4.02
C GLU A 177 -29.67 -8.08 -3.40
N GLU A 178 -29.79 -7.96 -2.08
CA GLU A 178 -31.07 -8.08 -1.37
C GLU A 178 -32.10 -7.05 -1.86
N LYS A 179 -31.70 -5.78 -2.04
CA LYS A 179 -32.58 -4.73 -2.58
C LYS A 179 -32.97 -4.97 -4.04
N ASN A 180 -32.06 -5.49 -4.86
CA ASN A 180 -32.36 -5.84 -6.25
C ASN A 180 -33.40 -6.96 -6.31
N GLN A 181 -33.30 -7.96 -5.43
CA GLN A 181 -34.31 -9.01 -5.32
C GLN A 181 -35.67 -8.48 -4.87
N GLU A 182 -35.70 -7.59 -3.86
CA GLU A 182 -36.94 -6.93 -3.41
C GLU A 182 -37.57 -6.11 -4.55
N LEU A 183 -36.79 -5.32 -5.28
CA LEU A 183 -37.27 -4.55 -6.42
C LEU A 183 -37.83 -5.45 -7.54
N SER A 184 -37.18 -6.57 -7.81
CA SER A 184 -37.66 -7.55 -8.79
C SER A 184 -39.03 -8.12 -8.38
N GLN A 185 -39.19 -8.50 -7.11
CA GLN A 185 -40.46 -9.00 -6.56
C GLN A 185 -41.56 -7.93 -6.64
N ARG A 186 -41.28 -6.70 -6.20
CA ARG A 186 -42.24 -5.58 -6.30
C ARG A 186 -42.65 -5.30 -7.74
N ASN A 187 -41.72 -5.40 -8.69
CA ASN A 187 -42.04 -5.22 -10.10
C ASN A 187 -42.97 -6.32 -10.64
N GLN A 188 -42.81 -7.57 -10.18
CA GLN A 188 -43.74 -8.66 -10.49
C GLN A 188 -45.12 -8.40 -9.90
N GLU A 189 -45.19 -8.03 -8.61
CA GLU A 189 -46.46 -7.69 -7.95
C GLU A 189 -47.20 -6.54 -8.65
N ILE A 190 -46.47 -5.49 -9.07
CA ILE A 190 -47.05 -4.37 -9.83
C ILE A 190 -47.60 -4.85 -11.18
N ALA A 191 -46.91 -5.75 -11.86
CA ALA A 191 -47.38 -6.30 -13.13
C ALA A 191 -48.67 -7.12 -12.94
N GLU A 192 -48.74 -7.94 -11.90
CA GLU A 192 -49.94 -8.70 -11.52
C GLU A 192 -51.11 -7.77 -11.18
N GLN A 193 -50.88 -6.73 -10.37
CA GLN A 193 -51.90 -5.75 -10.02
C GLN A 193 -52.43 -5.01 -11.26
N LYS A 194 -51.56 -4.64 -12.20
CA LYS A 194 -51.99 -4.03 -13.47
C LYS A 194 -52.90 -4.95 -14.26
N GLN A 195 -52.61 -6.25 -14.30
CA GLN A 195 -53.46 -7.22 -14.98
C GLN A 195 -54.82 -7.35 -14.28
N ILE A 196 -54.85 -7.38 -12.94
CA ILE A 196 -56.11 -7.42 -12.17
C ILE A 196 -56.94 -6.17 -12.42
N ILE A 197 -56.33 -4.99 -12.44
CA ILE A 197 -57.03 -3.73 -12.73
C ILE A 197 -57.63 -3.76 -14.14
N ALA A 198 -56.85 -4.17 -15.16
CA ALA A 198 -57.34 -4.26 -16.53
C ALA A 198 -58.51 -5.26 -16.67
N GLN A 199 -58.46 -6.38 -15.97
CA GLN A 199 -59.58 -7.32 -15.91
C GLN A 199 -60.81 -6.70 -15.22
N GLY A 200 -60.59 -5.97 -14.12
CA GLY A 200 -61.64 -5.24 -13.41
C GLY A 200 -62.33 -4.20 -14.29
N GLU A 201 -61.58 -3.41 -15.05
CA GLU A 201 -62.11 -2.42 -15.99
C GLU A 201 -62.97 -3.06 -17.09
N ASN A 202 -62.54 -4.21 -17.62
CA ASN A 202 -63.32 -4.93 -18.62
C ASN A 202 -64.64 -5.46 -18.05
N ARG A 203 -64.61 -6.03 -16.84
CA ARG A 203 -65.82 -6.50 -16.15
C ARG A 203 -66.77 -5.35 -15.84
N LEU A 204 -66.24 -4.19 -15.46
CA LEU A 204 -67.05 -2.99 -15.21
C LEU A 204 -67.79 -2.56 -16.48
N LYS A 205 -67.10 -2.49 -17.62
CA LYS A 205 -67.72 -2.18 -18.92
C LYS A 205 -68.82 -3.18 -19.31
N GLU A 206 -68.59 -4.46 -19.06
CA GLU A 206 -69.58 -5.51 -19.34
C GLU A 206 -70.83 -5.33 -18.47
N VAL A 207 -70.66 -5.08 -17.17
CA VAL A 207 -71.77 -4.81 -16.25
C VAL A 207 -72.51 -3.52 -16.62
N GLU A 208 -71.80 -2.47 -17.04
CA GLU A 208 -72.42 -1.23 -17.52
C GLU A 208 -73.28 -1.46 -18.79
N GLN A 209 -72.81 -2.29 -19.72
CA GLN A 209 -73.58 -2.67 -20.90
C GLN A 209 -74.84 -3.47 -20.52
N GLN A 210 -74.69 -4.45 -19.63
CA GLN A 210 -75.84 -5.23 -19.12
C GLN A 210 -76.86 -4.33 -18.42
N LEU A 211 -76.40 -3.37 -17.61
CA LEU A 211 -77.28 -2.42 -16.91
C LEU A 211 -78.05 -1.54 -17.88
N ASN A 212 -77.40 -1.06 -18.95
CA ASN A 212 -78.08 -0.27 -19.98
C ASN A 212 -79.11 -1.11 -20.75
N GLY A 213 -78.77 -2.35 -21.13
CA GLY A 213 -79.72 -3.27 -21.75
C GLY A 213 -80.94 -3.54 -20.87
N ALA A 214 -80.72 -3.81 -19.58
CA ALA A 214 -81.82 -4.01 -18.63
C ALA A 214 -82.70 -2.76 -18.46
N ARG A 215 -82.11 -1.55 -18.49
CA ARG A 215 -82.88 -0.29 -18.48
C ARG A 215 -83.74 -0.14 -19.73
N ASP A 216 -83.21 -0.48 -20.90
CA ASP A 216 -83.95 -0.42 -22.16
C ASP A 216 -85.12 -1.44 -22.15
N GLU A 217 -84.89 -2.65 -21.66
CA GLU A 217 -85.93 -3.67 -21.48
C GLU A 217 -87.04 -3.19 -20.52
N ILE A 218 -86.67 -2.60 -19.38
CA ILE A 218 -87.64 -2.03 -18.43
C ILE A 218 -88.50 -0.94 -19.11
N SER A 219 -87.88 -0.03 -19.87
CA SER A 219 -88.59 1.03 -20.59
C SER A 219 -89.57 0.48 -21.63
N GLN A 220 -89.17 -0.56 -22.37
CA GLN A 220 -90.05 -1.26 -23.31
C GLN A 220 -91.21 -1.94 -22.60
N LEU A 221 -90.95 -2.62 -21.48
CA LEU A 221 -91.99 -3.26 -20.67
C LEU A 221 -92.97 -2.24 -20.07
N GLU A 222 -92.49 -1.08 -19.62
CA GLU A 222 -93.34 0.01 -19.14
C GLU A 222 -94.25 0.53 -20.26
N THR A 223 -93.71 0.73 -21.46
CA THR A 223 -94.49 1.14 -22.64
C THR A 223 -95.54 0.09 -22.99
N ARG A 224 -95.16 -1.20 -23.00
CA ARG A 224 -96.09 -2.30 -23.30
C ARG A 224 -97.19 -2.40 -22.25
N ARG A 225 -96.87 -2.20 -20.97
CA ARG A 225 -97.84 -2.15 -19.88
C ARG A 225 -98.86 -1.02 -20.11
N GLN A 226 -98.41 0.18 -20.48
CA GLN A 226 -99.32 1.30 -20.77
C GLN A 226 -100.25 0.99 -21.95
N THR A 227 -99.73 0.39 -23.02
CA THR A 227 -100.57 -0.03 -24.17
C THR A 227 -101.62 -1.06 -23.74
N LEU A 228 -101.22 -2.08 -22.97
CA LEU A 228 -102.15 -3.10 -22.46
C LEU A 228 -103.20 -2.51 -21.51
N GLU A 229 -102.84 -1.53 -20.68
CA GLU A 229 -103.78 -0.80 -19.82
C GLU A 229 -104.82 -0.05 -20.67
N GLN A 230 -104.40 0.63 -21.76
CA GLN A 230 -105.32 1.29 -22.69
C GLN A 230 -106.23 0.30 -23.43
N GLU A 231 -105.68 -0.81 -23.92
CA GLU A 231 -106.46 -1.88 -24.57
C GLU A 231 -107.50 -2.46 -23.60
N LEU A 232 -107.13 -2.68 -22.32
CA LEU A 232 -108.03 -3.18 -21.30
C LEU A 232 -109.18 -2.20 -21.01
N ASP A 233 -108.89 -0.91 -20.91
CA ASP A 233 -109.92 0.11 -20.69
C ASP A 233 -110.86 0.25 -21.91
N GLY A 234 -110.31 0.14 -23.12
CA GLY A 234 -111.10 0.04 -24.35
C GLY A 234 -112.05 -1.15 -24.34
N ALA A 235 -111.56 -2.34 -24.02
CA ALA A 235 -112.37 -3.56 -23.92
C ALA A 235 -113.47 -3.45 -22.85
N LYS A 236 -113.19 -2.84 -21.69
CA LYS A 236 -114.21 -2.57 -20.67
C LYS A 236 -115.32 -1.65 -21.18
N SER A 237 -114.96 -0.62 -21.95
CA SER A 237 -115.94 0.30 -22.56
C SER A 237 -116.82 -0.43 -23.58
N GLU A 238 -116.23 -1.26 -24.44
CA GLU A 238 -116.98 -2.11 -25.37
C GLU A 238 -117.94 -3.07 -24.65
N ILE A 239 -117.49 -3.72 -23.57
CA ILE A 239 -118.35 -4.58 -22.75
C ILE A 239 -119.53 -3.78 -22.19
N ALA A 240 -119.30 -2.59 -21.63
CA ALA A 240 -120.39 -1.76 -21.09
C ALA A 240 -121.41 -1.32 -22.18
N GLN A 241 -120.92 -1.02 -23.39
CA GLN A 241 -121.78 -0.71 -24.53
C GLN A 241 -122.60 -1.93 -24.96
N LEU A 242 -121.99 -3.11 -25.04
CA LEU A 242 -122.68 -4.37 -25.36
C LEU A 242 -123.71 -4.73 -24.30
N GLU A 243 -123.43 -4.51 -23.02
CA GLU A 243 -124.39 -4.70 -21.93
C GLU A 243 -125.59 -3.77 -22.07
N THR A 244 -125.36 -2.49 -22.39
CA THR A 244 -126.44 -1.51 -22.64
C THR A 244 -127.28 -1.94 -23.85
N ARG A 245 -126.64 -2.32 -24.96
CA ARG A 245 -127.35 -2.79 -26.16
C ARG A 245 -128.15 -4.05 -25.90
N ARG A 246 -127.63 -4.96 -25.08
CA ARG A 246 -128.37 -6.16 -24.64
C ARG A 246 -129.63 -5.77 -23.87
N GLN A 247 -129.56 -4.81 -22.95
CA GLN A 247 -130.72 -4.33 -22.20
C GLN A 247 -131.76 -3.66 -23.11
N GLU A 248 -131.34 -2.84 -24.08
CA GLU A 248 -132.24 -2.25 -25.08
C GLU A 248 -132.96 -3.33 -25.90
N LEU A 249 -132.22 -4.32 -26.40
CA LEU A 249 -132.79 -5.44 -27.15
C LEU A 249 -133.75 -6.29 -26.30
N GLU A 250 -133.45 -6.48 -25.01
CA GLU A 250 -134.36 -7.16 -24.07
C GLU A 250 -135.67 -6.37 -23.90
N GLN A 251 -135.61 -5.04 -23.79
CA GLN A 251 -136.81 -4.18 -23.73
C GLN A 251 -137.59 -4.19 -25.05
N GLU A 252 -136.92 -4.13 -26.20
CA GLU A 252 -137.55 -4.25 -27.52
C GLU A 252 -138.27 -5.60 -27.67
N LEU A 253 -137.64 -6.70 -27.23
CA LEU A 253 -138.24 -8.04 -27.24
C LEU A 253 -139.48 -8.12 -26.34
N ASP A 254 -139.44 -7.55 -25.14
CA ASP A 254 -140.59 -7.52 -24.24
C ASP A 254 -141.72 -6.64 -24.78
N GLY A 255 -141.39 -5.51 -25.42
CA GLY A 255 -142.34 -4.68 -26.16
C GLY A 255 -143.02 -5.45 -27.30
N ALA A 256 -142.24 -6.11 -28.15
CA ALA A 256 -142.75 -6.93 -29.24
C ALA A 256 -143.63 -8.10 -28.74
N ARG A 257 -143.26 -8.75 -27.63
CA ARG A 257 -144.11 -9.75 -26.97
C ARG A 257 -145.45 -9.17 -26.51
N GLY A 258 -145.43 -7.95 -25.96
CA GLY A 258 -146.64 -7.22 -25.58
C GLY A 258 -147.55 -6.91 -26.77
N GLU A 259 -146.98 -6.44 -27.88
CA GLU A 259 -147.72 -6.20 -29.13
C GLU A 259 -148.31 -7.49 -29.68
N ILE A 260 -147.55 -8.59 -29.69
CA ILE A 260 -148.05 -9.91 -30.10
C ILE A 260 -149.23 -10.32 -29.24
N ALA A 261 -149.16 -10.18 -27.91
CA ALA A 261 -150.26 -10.51 -27.01
C ALA A 261 -151.52 -9.65 -27.27
N GLN A 262 -151.35 -8.36 -27.58
CA GLN A 262 -152.45 -7.47 -27.97
C GLN A 262 -153.08 -7.89 -29.30
N LEU A 263 -152.25 -8.23 -30.29
CA LEU A 263 -152.72 -8.73 -31.59
C LEU A 263 -153.45 -10.06 -31.45
N GLU A 264 -152.98 -10.98 -30.60
CA GLU A 264 -153.66 -12.23 -30.27
C GLU A 264 -155.03 -11.97 -29.62
N THR A 265 -155.10 -11.06 -28.66
CA THR A 265 -156.36 -10.65 -28.02
C THR A 265 -157.33 -10.04 -29.04
N ARG A 266 -156.84 -9.13 -29.90
CA ARG A 266 -157.64 -8.52 -30.96
C ARG A 266 -158.14 -9.55 -31.95
N ARG A 267 -157.30 -10.53 -32.32
CA ARG A 267 -157.69 -11.66 -33.17
C ARG A 267 -158.81 -12.46 -32.51
N GLN A 268 -158.72 -12.77 -31.21
CA GLN A 268 -159.79 -13.45 -30.48
C GLN A 268 -161.10 -12.64 -30.43
N THR A 269 -161.04 -11.33 -30.20
CA THR A 269 -162.24 -10.47 -30.25
C THR A 269 -162.86 -10.45 -31.65
N LEU A 270 -162.04 -10.31 -32.70
CA LEU A 270 -162.51 -10.35 -34.08
C LEU A 270 -163.09 -11.72 -34.45
N GLU A 271 -162.52 -12.81 -33.96
CA GLU A 271 -163.07 -14.16 -34.10
C GLU A 271 -164.45 -14.27 -33.42
N GLN A 272 -164.61 -13.75 -32.21
CA GLN A 272 -165.91 -13.71 -31.52
C GLN A 272 -166.93 -12.82 -32.25
N GLU A 273 -166.52 -11.65 -32.75
CA GLU A 273 -167.37 -10.77 -33.57
C GLU A 273 -167.78 -11.46 -34.88
N LEU A 274 -166.87 -12.19 -35.53
CA LEU A 274 -167.15 -12.99 -36.72
C LEU A 274 -168.14 -14.12 -36.44
N ASP A 275 -167.97 -14.84 -35.33
CA ASP A 275 -168.90 -15.89 -34.92
C ASP A 275 -170.27 -15.31 -34.53
N GLY A 276 -170.29 -14.15 -33.88
CA GLY A 276 -171.50 -13.38 -33.61
C GLY A 276 -172.22 -12.97 -34.90
N ALA A 277 -171.49 -12.36 -35.85
CA ALA A 277 -172.03 -11.98 -37.16
C ALA A 277 -172.52 -13.19 -37.97
N ARG A 278 -171.82 -14.33 -37.91
CA ARG A 278 -172.30 -15.60 -38.48
C ARG A 278 -173.59 -16.05 -37.82
N GLY A 279 -173.70 -15.92 -36.50
CA GLY A 279 -174.93 -16.15 -35.74
C GLY A 279 -176.08 -15.25 -36.20
N GLU A 280 -175.84 -13.95 -36.34
CA GLU A 280 -176.81 -12.99 -36.88
C GLU A 280 -177.20 -13.30 -38.32
N ILE A 281 -176.25 -13.64 -39.20
CA ILE A 281 -176.53 -14.09 -40.56
C ILE A 281 -177.41 -15.34 -40.53
N THR A 282 -177.11 -16.32 -39.69
CA THR A 282 -177.91 -17.55 -39.55
C THR A 282 -179.33 -17.22 -39.08
N GLN A 283 -179.49 -16.29 -38.14
CA GLN A 283 -180.80 -15.82 -37.69
C GLN A 283 -181.55 -15.07 -38.80
N LEU A 284 -180.87 -14.20 -39.55
CA LEU A 284 -181.43 -13.49 -40.69
C LEU A 284 -181.81 -14.45 -41.83
N GLU A 285 -181.03 -15.48 -42.09
CA GLU A 285 -181.35 -16.55 -43.04
C GLU A 285 -182.55 -17.36 -42.57
N THR A 286 -182.62 -17.70 -41.29
CA THR A 286 -183.80 -18.36 -40.68
C THR A 286 -185.02 -17.46 -40.81
N ARG A 287 -184.89 -16.16 -40.50
CA ARG A 287 -185.96 -15.17 -40.65
C ARG A 287 -186.36 -14.99 -42.11
N ARG A 288 -185.41 -15.05 -43.04
CA ARG A 288 -185.67 -15.01 -44.47
C ARG A 288 -186.43 -16.26 -44.91
N GLN A 289 -186.08 -17.44 -44.40
CA GLN A 289 -186.81 -18.69 -44.64
C GLN A 289 -188.22 -18.67 -44.02
N GLU A 290 -188.39 -18.14 -42.80
CA GLU A 290 -189.70 -17.91 -42.18
C GLU A 290 -190.55 -16.95 -43.02
N LEU A 291 -189.97 -15.82 -43.45
CA LEU A 291 -190.65 -14.87 -44.34
C LEU A 291 -190.93 -15.46 -45.72
N GLU A 292 -190.03 -16.28 -46.27
CA GLU A 292 -190.26 -17.02 -47.53
C GLU A 292 -191.38 -18.05 -47.36
N GLN A 293 -191.47 -18.76 -46.23
CA GLN A 293 -192.61 -19.63 -45.89
C GLN A 293 -193.92 -18.85 -45.69
N GLU A 294 -193.89 -17.69 -45.03
CA GLU A 294 -195.05 -16.79 -44.95
C GLU A 294 -195.47 -16.29 -46.35
N LEU A 295 -194.51 -16.01 -47.23
CA LEU A 295 -194.77 -15.53 -48.59
C LEU A 295 -195.26 -16.63 -49.52
N ASP A 296 -194.75 -17.86 -49.40
CA ASP A 296 -195.25 -19.04 -50.12
C ASP A 296 -196.60 -19.49 -49.56
N GLY A 297 -196.82 -19.37 -48.25
CA GLY A 297 -198.14 -19.53 -47.63
C GLY A 297 -199.15 -18.54 -48.18
N ALA A 298 -198.79 -17.24 -48.23
CA ALA A 298 -199.63 -16.18 -48.77
C ALA A 298 -199.86 -16.30 -50.29
N LYS A 299 -198.94 -16.91 -51.04
CA LYS A 299 -199.12 -17.23 -52.47
C LYS A 299 -199.94 -18.49 -52.73
N SER A 300 -200.10 -19.37 -51.74
CA SER A 300 -200.96 -20.57 -51.87
C SER A 300 -202.44 -20.28 -51.62
N GLU A 301 -202.79 -19.08 -51.13
CA GLU A 301 -204.16 -18.65 -50.85
C GLU A 301 -204.73 -17.63 -51.87
N ILE A 302 -204.05 -17.41 -53.01
CA ILE A 302 -204.56 -16.64 -54.17
C ILE A 302 -204.35 -17.42 -55.45
#